data_AF-A0A4Y2E1R6-F1
#
_entry.id   AF-A0A4Y2E1R6-F1
#
_cell.length_a   1.000
_cell.length_b   1.000
_cell.length_c   1.000
_cell.angle_alpha   90.00
_cell.angle_beta   90.00
_cell.angle_gamma   90.00
#
_symmetry.space_group_name_H-M   'P 1'
#
loop_
_entity.id
_entity.type
_entity.pdbx_description
1 polymer ?
#
loop_
_entity_poly.entity_id
_entity_poly.type
_entity_poly.pdbx_seq_one_letter_code
_entity_poly.pdbx_strand_id
1 'polypeptide(L)'
;MMATNARPTSDGEIMMATNARPTSNGKIMMATNARPTSDGKIMMATNARPTSDGKIMMATNARPTSDGKIMMATNARPTSDGEIMMATNARPTQCGENLLA
;
A
#
# COMPACT_ATOMS: atom_id res chain seq x y z
N MET A 1 -12.03 9.67 7.14
CA MET A 1 -11.16 10.62 7.86
C MET A 1 -10.12 11.21 6.90
N MET A 2 -9.75 12.48 7.06
CA MET A 2 -8.60 13.10 6.39
C MET A 2 -7.56 13.54 7.41
N ALA A 3 -6.27 13.36 7.11
CA ALA A 3 -5.19 13.78 7.98
C ALA A 3 -3.97 14.28 7.20
N THR A 4 -3.35 15.35 7.71
CA THR A 4 -2.18 15.98 7.10
C THR A 4 -1.12 16.23 8.17
N ASN A 5 0.15 15.95 7.87
CA ASN A 5 1.28 16.17 8.81
C ASN A 5 1.07 15.51 10.19
N ALA A 6 0.42 14.34 10.21
CA ALA A 6 -0.05 13.69 11.42
C ALA A 6 0.27 12.19 11.44
N ARG A 7 -0.06 11.55 12.57
CA ARG A 7 0.02 10.10 12.78
C ARG A 7 -1.34 9.55 13.24
N PRO A 8 -2.37 9.64 12.38
CA PRO A 8 -3.73 9.27 12.77
C PRO A 8 -3.92 7.75 12.80
N THR A 9 -4.85 7.30 13.64
CA THR A 9 -5.40 5.95 13.60
C THR A 9 -6.90 6.04 13.32
N SER A 10 -7.41 5.18 12.43
CA SER A 10 -8.83 5.20 12.06
C SER A 10 -9.35 3.81 11.74
N ASP A 11 -10.50 3.48 12.31
CA ASP A 11 -11.29 2.28 11.94
C ASP A 11 -12.47 2.62 11.01
N GLY A 12 -12.65 3.90 10.68
CA GLY A 12 -13.68 4.34 9.73
C GLY A 12 -13.47 3.77 8.32
N GLU A 13 -14.54 3.59 7.55
CA GLU A 13 -14.50 2.86 6.27
C GLU A 13 -13.46 3.38 5.26
N ILE A 14 -13.21 4.69 5.25
CA ILE A 14 -12.29 5.36 4.32
C ILE A 14 -11.37 6.32 5.07
N MET A 15 -10.06 6.21 4.81
CA MET A 15 -9.05 7.14 5.29
C MET A 15 -8.21 7.73 4.15
N MET A 16 -7.98 9.03 4.20
CA MET A 16 -7.05 9.74 3.31
C MET A 16 -5.97 10.43 4.13
N ALA A 17 -4.72 10.32 3.70
CA ALA A 17 -3.60 10.87 4.45
C ALA A 17 -2.51 11.47 3.55
N THR A 18 -2.03 12.65 3.91
CA THR A 18 -0.99 13.38 3.16
C THR A 18 0.16 13.76 4.10
N ASN A 19 1.41 13.52 3.69
CA ASN A 19 2.60 13.82 4.50
C ASN A 19 2.49 13.25 5.93
N ALA A 20 1.96 12.03 6.04
CA ALA A 20 1.50 11.46 7.30
C ALA A 20 2.03 10.03 7.49
N ARG A 21 1.84 9.50 8.71
CA ARG A 21 2.10 8.09 9.04
C ARG A 21 0.84 7.45 9.64
N PRO A 22 -0.19 7.24 8.80
CA PRO A 22 -1.48 6.75 9.26
C PRO A 22 -1.50 5.23 9.48
N THR A 23 -2.34 4.78 10.40
CA THR A 23 -2.71 3.37 10.56
C THR A 23 -4.23 3.25 10.37
N SER A 24 -4.68 2.30 9.55
CA SER A 24 -6.11 2.13 9.24
C SER A 24 -6.53 0.67 9.19
N ASN A 25 -7.59 0.33 9.92
CA ASN A 25 -8.30 -0.95 9.77
C ASN A 25 -9.56 -0.80 8.90
N GLY A 26 -9.84 0.41 8.44
CA GLY A 26 -10.92 0.73 7.52
C GLY A 26 -10.81 0.01 6.18
N LYS A 27 -11.91 -0.11 5.44
CA LYS A 27 -11.95 -0.86 4.16
C LYS A 27 -10.99 -0.31 3.11
N ILE A 28 -10.84 1.01 3.04
CA ILE A 28 -10.07 1.71 1.99
C ILE A 28 -9.14 2.75 2.61
N MET A 29 -7.88 2.73 2.19
CA MET A 29 -6.90 3.75 2.55
C MET A 29 -6.24 4.37 1.32
N MET A 30 -6.14 5.70 1.31
CA MET A 30 -5.40 6.46 0.30
C MET A 30 -4.31 7.29 0.96
N ALA A 31 -3.08 7.21 0.47
CA ALA A 31 -1.94 7.86 1.09
C ALA A 31 -0.99 8.50 0.07
N THR A 32 -0.63 9.76 0.30
CA THR A 32 0.30 10.52 -0.56
C THR A 32 1.45 11.07 0.25
N ASN A 33 2.69 10.89 -0.24
CA ASN A 33 3.91 11.31 0.47
C ASN A 33 3.95 10.80 1.92
N ALA A 34 3.51 9.57 2.12
CA ALA A 34 3.17 9.03 3.43
C ALA A 34 3.82 7.66 3.67
N ARG A 35 3.73 7.19 4.92
CA ARG A 35 4.13 5.84 5.34
C ARG A 35 2.95 5.15 6.02
N PRO A 36 1.94 4.72 5.24
CA PRO A 36 0.73 4.12 5.77
C PRO A 36 0.93 2.65 6.16
N THR A 37 0.17 2.21 7.17
CA THR A 37 -0.07 0.80 7.48
C THR A 37 -1.57 0.53 7.40
N SER A 38 -2.02 -0.52 6.70
CA SER A 38 -3.44 -0.88 6.60
C SER A 38 -3.69 -2.37 6.59
N ASP A 39 -4.66 -2.79 7.39
CA ASP A 39 -5.22 -4.15 7.37
C ASP A 39 -6.52 -4.20 6.54
N GLY A 40 -6.97 -3.03 6.08
CA GLY A 40 -8.12 -2.83 5.19
C GLY A 40 -8.01 -3.52 3.84
N LYS A 41 -9.14 -3.87 3.23
CA LYS A 41 -9.18 -4.61 1.95
C LYS A 41 -8.40 -3.94 0.81
N ILE A 42 -8.36 -2.61 0.73
CA ILE A 42 -7.76 -1.89 -0.39
C ILE A 42 -6.87 -0.74 0.12
N MET A 43 -5.61 -0.73 -0.32
CA MET A 43 -4.71 0.41 -0.13
C MET A 43 -4.24 0.99 -1.46
N MET A 44 -4.27 2.32 -1.59
CA MET A 44 -3.67 3.08 -2.68
C MET A 44 -2.61 4.05 -2.14
N ALA A 45 -1.40 4.03 -2.69
CA ALA A 45 -0.29 4.83 -2.19
C ALA A 45 0.55 5.46 -3.30
N THR A 46 0.85 6.76 -3.18
CA THR A 46 1.69 7.51 -4.14
C THR A 46 2.86 8.18 -3.45
N ASN A 47 4.06 8.08 -4.04
CA ASN A 47 5.31 8.61 -3.47
C ASN A 47 5.51 8.14 -2.02
N ALA A 48 5.25 6.85 -1.78
CA ALA A 48 4.98 6.33 -0.46
C ALA A 48 5.82 5.11 -0.10
N ARG A 49 5.77 4.73 1.18
CA ARG A 49 6.31 3.47 1.69
C ARG A 49 5.22 2.72 2.46
N PRO A 50 4.23 2.17 1.75
CA PRO A 50 3.09 1.50 2.38
C PRO A 50 3.42 0.08 2.86
N THR A 51 2.75 -0.34 3.93
CA THR A 51 2.65 -1.74 4.37
C THR A 51 1.17 -2.13 4.41
N SER A 52 0.77 -3.24 3.81
CA SER A 52 -0.62 -3.71 3.81
C SER A 52 -0.75 -5.21 3.92
N ASP A 53 -1.61 -5.64 4.84
CA ASP A 53 -2.07 -7.04 4.94
C ASP A 53 -3.45 -7.21 4.27
N GLY A 54 -3.98 -6.08 3.77
CA GLY A 54 -5.19 -5.97 2.98
C GLY A 54 -5.26 -6.81 1.71
N LYS A 55 -6.48 -7.06 1.21
CA LYS A 55 -6.70 -7.88 0.01
C LYS A 55 -5.96 -7.36 -1.24
N ILE A 56 -5.87 -6.05 -1.43
CA ILE A 56 -5.34 -5.41 -2.64
C ILE A 56 -4.49 -4.19 -2.27
N MET A 57 -3.28 -4.10 -2.82
CA MET A 57 -2.44 -2.92 -2.75
C MET A 57 -2.10 -2.37 -4.15
N MET A 58 -2.25 -1.06 -4.33
CA MET A 58 -1.77 -0.31 -5.51
C MET A 58 -0.77 0.76 -5.08
N ALA A 59 0.41 0.79 -5.71
CA ALA A 59 1.48 1.69 -5.31
C ALA A 59 2.23 2.32 -6.51
N THR A 60 2.42 3.64 -6.48
CA THR A 60 3.13 4.38 -7.53
C THR A 60 4.28 5.20 -6.96
N ASN A 61 5.46 5.16 -7.61
CA ASN A 61 6.68 5.84 -7.15
C ASN A 61 7.02 5.50 -5.69
N ALA A 62 6.84 4.24 -5.33
CA ALA A 62 6.75 3.80 -3.95
C ALA A 62 7.73 2.68 -3.60
N ARG A 63 7.79 2.32 -2.32
CA ARG A 63 8.45 1.08 -1.86
C ARG A 63 7.45 0.28 -1.02
N PRO A 64 6.50 -0.40 -1.67
CA PRO A 64 5.44 -1.11 -0.99
C PRO A 64 5.90 -2.47 -0.43
N THR A 65 5.32 -2.85 0.70
CA THR A 65 5.37 -4.21 1.25
C THR A 65 3.94 -4.71 1.43
N SER A 66 3.60 -5.89 0.90
CA SER A 66 2.25 -6.45 1.05
C SER A 66 2.27 -7.95 1.25
N ASP A 67 1.52 -8.40 2.24
CA ASP A 67 1.19 -9.82 2.44
C ASP A 67 -0.21 -10.14 1.87
N GLY A 68 -0.89 -9.11 1.37
CA GLY A 68 -2.15 -9.19 0.64
C GLY A 68 -2.12 -10.02 -0.64
N LYS A 69 -3.30 -10.47 -1.10
CA LYS A 69 -3.45 -11.34 -2.27
C LYS A 69 -2.88 -10.74 -3.57
N ILE A 70 -3.11 -9.44 -3.79
CA ILE A 70 -2.76 -8.78 -5.06
C ILE A 70 -1.98 -7.49 -4.77
N MET A 71 -0.81 -7.36 -5.37
CA MET A 71 -0.04 -6.12 -5.40
C MET A 71 0.14 -5.61 -6.85
N MET A 72 -0.12 -4.33 -7.08
CA MET A 72 0.25 -3.60 -8.29
C MET A 72 1.22 -2.47 -7.96
N ALA A 73 2.36 -2.42 -8.65
CA ALA A 73 3.44 -1.48 -8.32
C ALA A 73 4.08 -0.87 -9.57
N THR A 74 4.06 0.46 -9.67
CA THR A 74 4.62 1.23 -10.79
C THR A 74 5.76 2.13 -10.32
N ASN A 75 6.89 2.15 -11.03
CA ASN A 75 8.06 2.98 -10.69
C ASN A 75 8.52 2.80 -9.24
N ALA A 76 8.43 1.57 -8.75
CA ALA A 76 8.53 1.25 -7.33
C ALA A 76 9.57 0.15 -7.06
N ARG A 77 9.79 -0.15 -5.78
CA ARG A 77 10.55 -1.34 -5.34
C ARG A 77 9.66 -2.19 -4.43
N PRO A 78 8.77 -3.01 -5.02
CA PRO A 78 7.80 -3.78 -4.27
C PRO A 78 8.41 -5.03 -3.64
N THR A 79 7.90 -5.38 -2.45
CA THR A 79 8.09 -6.68 -1.81
C THR A 79 6.71 -7.28 -1.55
N SER A 80 6.44 -8.50 -2.03
CA SER A 80 5.16 -9.17 -1.79
C SER A 80 5.32 -10.65 -1.53
N ASP A 81 4.60 -11.13 -0.52
CA ASP A 81 4.41 -12.56 -0.26
C ASP A 81 3.03 -13.05 -0.75
N GLY A 82 2.24 -12.13 -1.33
CA GLY A 82 0.96 -12.41 -1.96
C GLY A 82 0.98 -13.29 -3.22
N GLU A 83 -0.22 -13.78 -3.57
CA GLU A 83 -0.48 -14.67 -4.71
C GLU A 83 -0.06 -14.04 -6.06
N ILE A 84 -0.37 -12.75 -6.26
CA ILE A 84 -0.17 -12.05 -7.54
C ILE A 84 0.56 -10.73 -7.33
N MET A 85 1.68 -10.53 -8.04
CA MET A 85 2.32 -9.21 -8.18
C MET A 85 2.35 -8.79 -9.65
N MET A 86 1.89 -7.57 -9.91
CA MET A 86 2.10 -6.85 -11.17
C MET A 86 3.03 -5.67 -10.91
N ALA A 87 4.13 -5.63 -11.63
CA ALA A 87 5.19 -4.64 -11.52
C ALA A 87 5.42 -3.99 -12.88
N THR A 88 5.66 -2.68 -12.91
CA THR A 88 6.00 -1.96 -14.15
C THR A 88 7.06 -0.92 -13.84
N ASN A 89 8.15 -0.93 -14.60
CA ASN A 89 9.33 -0.09 -14.35
C ASN A 89 9.81 -0.20 -12.88
N ALA A 90 9.78 -1.42 -12.34
CA ALA A 90 10.01 -1.67 -10.93
C ALA A 90 11.13 -2.68 -10.71
N ARG A 91 11.57 -2.81 -9.47
CA ARG A 91 12.51 -3.87 -9.04
C ARG A 91 11.84 -4.71 -7.96
N PRO A 92 11.06 -5.74 -8.35
CA PRO A 92 10.28 -6.52 -7.42
C PRO A 92 11.12 -7.54 -6.65
N THR A 93 10.64 -7.89 -5.47
CA THR A 93 11.02 -9.08 -4.72
C THR A 93 9.73 -9.80 -4.37
N GLN A 94 9.57 -11.05 -4.81
CA GLN A 94 8.35 -11.81 -4.56
C GLN A 94 8.70 -13.22 -4.07
N CYS A 95 8.01 -13.66 -3.02
CA CYS A 95 8.04 -15.05 -2.55
C CYS A 95 6.81 -15.86 -3.00
N GLY A 96 5.76 -15.19 -3.51
CA GLY A 96 4.53 -15.80 -4.02
C GLY A 96 4.62 -16.40 -5.43
N GLU A 97 3.50 -16.95 -5.89
CA GLU A 97 3.46 -17.84 -7.06
C GLU A 97 3.54 -17.12 -8.41
N ASN A 98 2.93 -15.92 -8.55
CA ASN A 98 2.80 -15.25 -9.85
C ASN A 98 3.38 -13.82 -9.83
N LEU A 99 4.53 -13.65 -10.50
CA LEU A 99 5.15 -12.35 -10.77
C LEU A 99 4.99 -11.97 -12.25
N LEU A 100 4.39 -10.81 -12.50
CA LEU A 100 4.34 -10.14 -13.81
C LEU A 100 5.11 -8.83 -13.67
N ALA A 101 6.28 -8.67 -14.28
CA ALA A 101 7.17 -7.52 -14.05
C ALA A 101 7.76 -6.92 -15.33
#